data_AF-A0A327K4L9-F1
#
_entry.id   AF-A0A327K4L9-F1
#
_cell.length_a   1.000
_cell.length_b   1.000
_cell.length_c   1.000
_cell.angle_alpha   90.00
_cell.angle_beta   90.00
_cell.angle_gamma   90.00
#
_symmetry.space_group_name_H-M   'P 1'
#
loop_
_entity.id
_entity.type
_entity.pdbx_description
1 polymer ?
#
loop_
_entity_poly.entity_id
_entity_poly.type
_entity_poly.pdbx_seq_one_letter_code
_entity_poly.pdbx_strand_id
1 'polypeptide(L)'
;ARARDLRENIARIRQLITTQAVPADAVKAIETAMQALDAARGRAEAKAPRVRVSLGPAGAGRVTCAGEPVEGTRDLAALTPLAIAVGDLATIEITPAASEDAGAIEAAREKLAEALRKAGVGSLAEAHE
;
A
#
# COMPACT_ATOMS: atom_id res chain seq x y z
N ALA A 1 -48.37 -24.10 -2.43
CA ALA A 1 -46.96 -24.35 -2.78
C ALA A 1 -46.20 -23.02 -2.97
N ARG A 2 -46.40 -22.29 -4.09
CA ARG A 2 -45.67 -21.04 -4.44
C ARG A 2 -45.51 -19.98 -3.35
N ALA A 3 -46.52 -19.72 -2.53
CA ALA A 3 -46.45 -18.69 -1.48
C ALA A 3 -45.52 -19.08 -0.31
N ARG A 4 -45.27 -20.38 -0.10
CA ARG A 4 -44.34 -20.89 0.91
C ARG A 4 -42.90 -20.81 0.38
N ASP A 5 -42.70 -21.20 -0.88
CA ASP A 5 -41.41 -21.12 -1.57
C ASP A 5 -40.91 -19.67 -1.69
N LEU A 6 -41.81 -18.72 -1.98
CA LEU A 6 -41.48 -17.29 -2.00
C LEU A 6 -41.01 -16.77 -0.63
N ARG A 7 -41.62 -17.22 0.47
CA ARG A 7 -41.22 -16.83 1.83
C ARG A 7 -39.87 -17.41 2.21
N GLU A 8 -39.59 -18.66 1.85
CA GLU A 8 -38.28 -19.27 2.06
C GLU A 8 -37.18 -18.58 1.24
N ASN A 9 -37.46 -18.22 -0.02
CA ASN A 9 -36.51 -17.49 -0.86
C ASN A 9 -36.23 -16.07 -0.31
N ILE A 10 -37.25 -15.36 0.18
CA ILE A 10 -37.06 -14.05 0.83
C ILE A 10 -36.24 -14.18 2.12
N ALA A 11 -36.48 -15.21 2.93
CA ALA A 11 -35.70 -15.47 4.13
C ALA A 11 -34.23 -15.77 3.79
N ARG A 12 -33.99 -16.58 2.75
CA ARG A 12 -32.65 -16.92 2.26
C ARG A 12 -31.91 -15.70 1.71
N ILE A 13 -32.58 -14.86 0.92
CA ILE A 13 -32.02 -13.60 0.40
C ILE A 13 -31.69 -12.63 1.54
N ARG A 14 -32.59 -12.48 2.54
CA ARG A 14 -32.30 -11.67 3.72
C ARG A 14 -31.07 -12.17 4.47
N GLN A 15 -30.97 -13.49 4.68
CA GLN A 15 -29.83 -14.09 5.36
C GLN A 15 -28.52 -13.93 4.58
N LEU A 16 -28.56 -13.98 3.24
CA LEU A 16 -27.42 -13.68 2.37
C LEU A 16 -27.01 -12.20 2.44
N ILE A 17 -27.98 -11.27 2.46
CA ILE A 17 -27.71 -9.84 2.62
C ILE A 17 -27.09 -9.57 4.00
N THR A 18 -27.60 -10.18 5.07
CA THR A 18 -27.04 -10.01 6.42
C THR A 18 -25.64 -10.60 6.56
N THR A 19 -25.31 -11.65 5.80
CA THR A 19 -23.97 -12.25 5.80
C THR A 19 -22.97 -11.52 4.89
N GLN A 20 -23.44 -10.80 3.87
CA GLN A 20 -22.60 -9.98 2.99
C GLN A 20 -22.48 -8.51 3.41
N ALA A 21 -23.41 -8.00 4.23
CA ALA A 21 -23.34 -6.63 4.71
C ALA A 21 -22.19 -6.50 5.71
N VAL A 22 -21.12 -5.82 5.29
CA VAL A 22 -20.04 -5.40 6.19
C VAL A 22 -20.64 -4.48 7.26
N PRO A 23 -20.49 -4.78 8.56
CA PRO A 23 -21.02 -3.93 9.62
C PRO A 23 -20.47 -2.49 9.53
N ALA A 24 -21.29 -1.49 9.82
CA ALA A 24 -20.88 -0.08 9.76
C ALA A 24 -19.65 0.21 10.63
N ASP A 25 -19.55 -0.43 11.79
CA ASP A 25 -18.39 -0.33 12.69
C ASP A 25 -17.11 -0.90 12.06
N ALA A 26 -17.24 -1.95 11.23
CA ALA A 26 -16.11 -2.54 10.52
C ALA A 26 -15.63 -1.64 9.37
N VAL A 27 -16.55 -1.01 8.64
CA VAL A 27 -16.22 0.02 7.62
C VAL A 27 -15.46 1.17 8.28
N LYS A 28 -15.98 1.71 9.39
CA LYS A 28 -15.35 2.81 10.12
C LYS A 28 -13.95 2.45 10.64
N ALA A 29 -13.77 1.21 11.10
CA ALA A 29 -12.47 0.70 11.55
C ALA A 29 -11.46 0.62 10.40
N ILE A 30 -11.88 0.14 9.22
CA ILE A 30 -11.06 0.09 8.00
C ILE A 30 -10.66 1.51 7.59
N GLU A 31 -11.61 2.44 7.48
CA GLU A 31 -11.34 3.83 7.10
C GLU A 31 -10.35 4.50 8.06
N THR A 32 -10.54 4.30 9.38
CA THR A 32 -9.64 4.84 10.39
C THR A 32 -8.23 4.26 10.26
N ALA A 33 -8.11 2.95 9.99
CA ALA A 33 -6.82 2.30 9.79
C ALA A 33 -6.13 2.78 8.50
N MET A 34 -6.88 2.99 7.42
CA MET A 34 -6.37 3.57 6.17
C MET A 34 -5.85 5.00 6.39
N GLN A 35 -6.63 5.86 7.06
CA GLN A 35 -6.21 7.23 7.37
C GLN A 35 -4.94 7.26 8.23
N ALA A 36 -4.83 6.34 9.20
CA ALA A 36 -3.63 6.23 10.02
C ALA A 36 -2.40 5.79 9.20
N LEU A 37 -2.58 4.84 8.27
CA LEU A 37 -1.53 4.38 7.36
C LEU A 37 -1.08 5.51 6.42
N ASP A 38 -2.02 6.25 5.84
CA ASP A 38 -1.73 7.37 4.94
C ASP A 38 -1.00 8.50 5.68
N ALA A 39 -1.44 8.83 6.90
CA ALA A 39 -0.77 9.83 7.73
C ALA A 39 0.66 9.40 8.09
N ALA A 40 0.88 8.11 8.40
CA ALA A 40 2.22 7.59 8.70
C ALA A 40 3.12 7.62 7.47
N ARG A 41 2.60 7.23 6.30
CA ARG A 41 3.32 7.33 5.01
C ARG A 41 3.67 8.76 4.66
N GLY A 42 2.73 9.69 4.80
CA GLY A 42 2.97 11.11 4.52
C GLY A 42 4.06 11.72 5.41
N ARG A 43 4.09 11.38 6.70
CA ARG A 43 5.18 11.80 7.60
C ARG A 43 6.53 11.19 7.22
N ALA A 44 6.56 9.90 6.89
CA ALA A 44 7.78 9.25 6.43
C ALA A 44 8.30 9.89 5.15
N GLU A 45 7.43 10.20 4.19
CA GLU A 45 7.81 10.83 2.93
C GLU A 45 8.30 12.27 3.10
N ALA A 46 7.69 13.02 4.03
CA ALA A 46 8.12 14.39 4.34
C ALA A 46 9.52 14.44 4.97
N LYS A 47 9.92 13.40 5.71
CA LYS A 47 11.24 13.29 6.35
C LYS A 47 12.28 12.60 5.47
N ALA A 48 11.86 11.89 4.43
CA ALA A 48 12.75 11.13 3.56
C ALA A 48 13.62 12.06 2.70
N PRO A 49 14.88 11.69 2.46
CA PRO A 49 15.75 12.45 1.55
C PRO A 49 15.16 12.40 0.14
N ARG A 50 15.07 13.59 -0.48
CA ARG A 50 14.68 13.73 -1.88
C ARG A 50 15.90 13.54 -2.76
N VAL A 51 15.79 12.62 -3.71
CA VAL A 51 16.85 12.25 -4.64
C VAL A 51 16.39 12.62 -6.05
N ARG A 52 17.21 13.43 -6.72
CA ARG A 52 17.06 13.78 -8.12
C ARG A 52 18.18 13.13 -8.92
N VAL A 53 17.81 12.36 -9.93
CA VAL A 53 18.73 11.81 -10.91
C VAL A 53 18.50 12.52 -12.24
N SER A 54 19.51 13.22 -12.72
CA SER A 54 19.50 13.89 -14.03
C SER A 54 20.57 13.29 -14.91
N LEU A 55 20.19 12.87 -16.11
CA LEU A 55 21.11 12.26 -17.05
C LEU A 55 21.69 13.31 -18.01
N GLY A 56 23.02 13.30 -18.11
CA GLY A 56 23.70 13.88 -19.26
C GLY A 56 23.73 12.91 -20.44
N PRO A 57 24.16 13.36 -21.64
CA PRO A 57 24.14 12.54 -22.86
C PRO A 57 24.87 11.19 -22.74
N ALA A 58 25.98 11.15 -21.98
CA ALA A 58 26.76 9.92 -21.76
C ALA A 58 26.11 8.93 -20.77
N GLY A 59 25.09 9.36 -20.02
CA GLY A 59 24.39 8.54 -19.03
C GLY A 59 23.16 7.82 -19.57
N ALA A 60 22.70 8.17 -20.78
CA ALA A 60 21.52 7.57 -21.40
C ALA A 60 21.71 6.04 -21.55
N GLY A 61 20.72 5.27 -21.07
CA GLY A 61 20.74 3.80 -21.12
C GLY A 61 21.75 3.13 -20.17
N ARG A 62 22.50 3.89 -19.37
CA ARG A 62 23.48 3.36 -18.42
C ARG A 62 23.05 3.48 -16.96
N VAL A 63 22.14 4.38 -16.64
CA VAL A 63 21.72 4.61 -15.26
C VAL A 63 20.43 3.86 -14.97
N THR A 64 20.44 3.06 -13.91
CA THR A 64 19.24 2.47 -13.33
C THR A 64 19.03 3.00 -11.92
N CYS A 65 17.77 3.18 -11.53
CA CYS A 65 17.36 3.63 -10.21
C CYS A 65 16.31 2.66 -9.69
N ALA A 66 16.57 2.04 -8.54
CA ALA A 66 15.74 0.94 -8.01
C ALA A 66 15.54 -0.22 -9.02
N GLY A 67 16.55 -0.50 -9.86
CA GLY A 67 16.50 -1.55 -10.89
C GLY A 67 15.82 -1.14 -12.20
N GLU A 68 15.20 0.03 -12.27
CA GLU A 68 14.55 0.53 -13.48
C GLU A 68 15.46 1.50 -14.26
N PRO A 69 15.51 1.42 -15.59
CA PRO A 69 16.27 2.37 -16.40
C PRO A 69 15.73 3.79 -16.22
N VAL A 70 16.65 4.74 -16.12
CA VAL A 70 16.34 6.17 -16.11
C VAL A 70 16.45 6.67 -17.55
N GLU A 71 15.37 7.22 -18.10
CA GLU A 71 15.34 7.74 -19.48
C GLU A 71 15.51 9.27 -19.56
N GLY A 72 15.44 9.96 -18.41
CA GLY A 72 15.51 11.41 -18.33
C GLY A 72 15.77 11.89 -16.90
N THR A 73 15.01 12.88 -16.43
CA THR A 73 15.06 13.29 -15.02
C THR A 73 14.10 12.43 -14.20
N ARG A 74 14.57 11.92 -13.05
CA ARG A 74 13.75 11.19 -12.08
C ARG A 74 13.88 11.82 -10.70
N ASP A 75 12.75 12.17 -10.10
CA ASP A 75 12.65 12.69 -8.74
C ASP A 75 11.92 11.67 -7.85
N LEU A 76 12.49 11.34 -6.69
CA LEU A 76 11.90 10.37 -5.76
C LEU A 76 12.27 10.67 -4.30
N ALA A 77 11.49 10.14 -3.37
CA ALA A 77 11.82 10.09 -1.95
C ALA A 77 12.36 8.70 -1.59
N ALA A 78 13.55 8.62 -1.00
CA ALA A 78 14.11 7.35 -0.58
C ALA A 78 13.53 6.96 0.79
N LEU A 79 12.40 6.25 0.79
CA LEU A 79 11.75 5.71 1.99
C LEU A 79 12.40 4.40 2.48
N THR A 80 12.98 3.66 1.55
CA THR A 80 13.77 2.45 1.78
C THR A 80 15.17 2.66 1.19
N PRO A 81 16.15 1.81 1.53
CA PRO A 81 17.44 1.86 0.86
C PRO A 81 17.27 1.85 -0.66
N LEU A 82 17.86 2.85 -1.32
CA LEU A 82 17.78 3.04 -2.76
C LEU A 82 19.15 2.80 -3.37
N ALA A 83 19.21 1.93 -4.38
CA ALA A 83 20.39 1.75 -5.22
C ALA A 83 20.21 2.47 -6.56
N ILE A 84 21.23 3.24 -6.95
CA ILE A 84 21.37 3.82 -8.28
C ILE A 84 22.63 3.23 -8.90
N ALA A 85 22.49 2.43 -9.95
CA ALA A 85 23.63 1.87 -10.66
C ALA A 85 23.94 2.70 -11.90
N VAL A 86 25.22 2.90 -12.19
CA VAL A 86 25.73 3.59 -13.37
C VAL A 86 26.56 2.60 -14.17
N GLY A 87 25.88 1.81 -15.00
CA GLY A 87 26.47 0.74 -15.79
C GLY A 87 27.38 -0.16 -14.95
N ASP A 88 28.60 -0.35 -15.45
CA ASP A 88 29.71 -1.06 -14.82
C ASP A 88 30.62 -0.16 -13.97
N LEU A 89 30.31 1.15 -13.88
CA LEU A 89 31.19 2.14 -13.28
C LEU A 89 31.05 2.20 -11.75
N ALA A 90 29.81 2.32 -11.26
CA ALA A 90 29.54 2.56 -9.85
C ALA A 90 28.13 2.15 -9.46
N THR A 91 27.95 1.85 -8.17
CA THR A 91 26.64 1.80 -7.51
C THR A 91 26.64 2.81 -6.39
N ILE A 92 25.61 3.65 -6.35
CA ILE A 92 25.37 4.65 -5.31
C ILE A 92 24.23 4.12 -4.45
N GLU A 93 24.48 3.94 -3.17
CA GLU A 93 23.49 3.49 -2.19
C GLU A 93 23.08 4.64 -1.28
N ILE A 94 21.77 4.90 -1.23
CA ILE A 94 21.18 5.91 -0.38
C ILE A 94 20.39 5.17 0.69
N THR A 95 20.94 5.13 1.90
CA THR A 95 20.26 4.56 3.06
C THR A 95 19.61 5.69 3.85
N PRO A 96 18.27 5.79 3.85
CA PRO A 96 17.60 6.78 4.68
C PRO A 96 17.82 6.49 6.16
N ALA A 97 17.85 7.54 6.98
CA ALA A 97 17.95 7.38 8.42
C ALA A 97 16.78 6.53 8.94
N ALA A 98 17.05 5.70 9.95
CA ALA A 98 16.01 4.94 10.62
C ALA A 98 14.92 5.91 11.13
N SER A 99 13.69 5.70 10.68
CA SER A 99 12.54 6.51 11.09
C SER A 99 11.63 5.69 11.96
N GLU A 100 11.20 6.26 13.09
CA GLU A 100 10.13 5.71 13.92
C GLU A 100 8.82 5.53 13.14
N ASP A 101 8.64 6.30 12.05
CA ASP A 101 7.47 6.18 11.17
C ASP A 101 7.44 4.83 10.43
N ALA A 102 8.56 4.13 10.26
CA ALA A 102 8.56 2.79 9.67
C ALA A 102 7.79 1.79 10.55
N GLY A 103 8.02 1.82 11.87
CA GLY A 103 7.26 1.00 12.82
C GLY A 103 5.78 1.42 12.89
N ALA A 104 5.49 2.72 12.77
CA ALA A 104 4.11 3.21 12.71
C ALA A 104 3.38 2.76 11.43
N ILE A 105 4.06 2.71 10.28
CA ILE A 105 3.52 2.21 9.01
C ILE A 105 3.20 0.72 9.14
N GLU A 106 4.11 -0.09 9.65
CA GLU A 106 3.87 -1.53 9.81
C GLU A 106 2.74 -1.81 10.80
N ALA A 107 2.71 -1.13 11.95
CA ALA A 107 1.62 -1.25 12.91
C ALA A 107 0.26 -0.81 12.31
N ALA A 108 0.24 0.20 11.43
CA ALA A 108 -0.97 0.63 10.73
C ALA A 108 -1.42 -0.39 9.67
N ARG A 109 -0.47 -1.01 8.94
CA ARG A 109 -0.75 -2.10 7.99
C ARG A 109 -1.36 -3.31 8.71
N GLU A 110 -0.78 -3.72 9.83
CA GLU A 110 -1.30 -4.84 10.64
C GLU A 110 -2.73 -4.55 11.13
N LYS A 111 -3.00 -3.35 11.63
CA LYS A 111 -4.34 -2.93 12.05
C LYS A 111 -5.33 -2.93 10.90
N LEU A 112 -4.92 -2.47 9.71
CA LEU A 112 -5.75 -2.51 8.51
C LEU A 112 -6.06 -3.96 8.10
N ALA A 113 -5.05 -4.82 8.07
CA ALA A 113 -5.20 -6.24 7.76
C ALA A 113 -6.10 -6.98 8.78
N GLU A 114 -5.99 -6.62 10.06
CA GLU A 114 -6.88 -7.13 11.11
C GLU A 114 -8.33 -6.64 10.92
N ALA A 115 -8.53 -5.36 10.61
CA ALA A 115 -9.84 -4.79 10.35
C ALA A 115 -10.51 -5.45 9.12
N LEU A 116 -9.75 -5.66 8.04
CA LEU A 116 -10.22 -6.35 6.83
C LEU A 116 -10.59 -7.82 7.10
N ARG A 117 -9.77 -8.54 7.89
CA ARG A 117 -10.09 -9.92 8.31
C ARG A 117 -11.36 -9.97 9.16
N LYS A 118 -11.50 -9.09 10.15
CA LYS A 118 -12.69 -9.01 11.03
C LYS A 118 -13.97 -8.65 10.26
N ALA A 119 -13.84 -7.85 9.20
CA ALA A 119 -14.94 -7.50 8.32
C ALA A 119 -15.40 -8.67 7.41
N GLY A 120 -14.75 -9.84 7.49
CA GLY A 120 -15.06 -10.99 6.64
C GLY A 120 -14.59 -10.84 5.20
N VAL A 121 -13.81 -9.80 4.91
CA VAL A 121 -13.32 -9.46 3.57
C VAL A 121 -11.92 -10.03 3.35
N GLY A 122 -11.70 -11.26 3.82
CA GLY A 122 -10.38 -11.93 3.77
C GLY A 122 -9.81 -12.00 2.36
N SER A 123 -10.66 -12.07 1.33
CA SER A 123 -10.24 -12.09 -0.08
C SER A 123 -9.79 -10.73 -0.64
N LEU A 124 -9.96 -9.61 0.08
CA LEU A 124 -9.34 -8.31 -0.27
C LEU A 124 -7.95 -8.15 0.35
N ALA A 125 -7.59 -8.95 1.35
CA ALA A 125 -6.25 -8.93 1.94
C ALA A 125 -5.19 -9.56 0.99
N GLU A 126 -5.61 -10.50 0.14
CA GLU A 126 -4.74 -11.14 -0.88
C GLU A 126 -4.64 -10.33 -2.19
N ALA A 127 -5.54 -9.37 -2.43
CA ALA A 127 -5.55 -8.58 -3.67
C ALA A 127 -4.59 -7.37 -3.64
N HIS A 128 -3.83 -7.19 -2.55
CA HIS A 128 -2.93 -6.07 -2.33
C HIS A 128 -1.45 -6.45 -2.11
N GLU A 129 -1.10 -7.74 -2.28
CA GLU A 129 0.28 -8.17 -2.57
C GLU A 129 0.61 -7.96 -4.06
#